data_AF-A0A9J6BJ75-F1
#
_entry.id   AF-A0A9J6BJ75-F1
#
_cell.length_a   1.000
_cell.length_b   1.000
_cell.length_c   1.000
_cell.angle_alpha   90.00
_cell.angle_beta   90.00
_cell.angle_gamma   90.00
#
_symmetry.space_group_name_H-M   'P 1'
#
loop_
_entity.id
_entity.type
_entity.pdbx_description
1 polymer ?
#
loop_
_entity_poly.entity_id
_entity_poly.type
_entity_poly.pdbx_seq_one_letter_code
_entity_poly.pdbx_strand_id
1 'polypeptide(L)'
;MWIENRKCGVAIHNWDGKVKHGLALDVGDFVEIFEENGQWWRGSCTRKPRSIGLFPKNYIKLKDPSKEDPVVAECTQVLREWSEIWKKLFVERETYKFTTLRKVILSLLESRRELLSATLTQDQTLDLQMNVISKIDWGNR
;
A
#
# COMPACT_ATOMS: atom_id res chain seq x y z
N MET A 1 -10.81 -28.67 2.81
CA MET A 1 -10.24 -28.47 4.16
C MET A 1 -9.42 -27.19 4.11
N TRP A 2 -9.47 -26.33 5.13
CA TRP A 2 -8.65 -25.12 5.17
C TRP A 2 -7.20 -25.48 5.51
N ILE A 3 -6.26 -24.90 4.78
CA ILE A 3 -4.81 -25.13 4.92
C ILE A 3 -4.17 -23.81 5.35
N GLU A 4 -3.35 -23.83 6.40
CA GLU A 4 -2.59 -22.65 6.83
C GLU A 4 -1.64 -22.22 5.70
N ASN A 5 -1.71 -20.95 5.33
CA ASN A 5 -0.92 -20.38 4.26
C ASN A 5 -0.59 -18.92 4.56
N ARG A 6 0.63 -18.67 5.03
CA ARG A 6 1.12 -17.32 5.36
C ARG A 6 1.72 -16.66 4.12
N LYS A 7 0.89 -15.91 3.42
CA LYS A 7 1.27 -15.15 2.22
C LYS A 7 0.75 -13.72 2.33
N CYS A 8 1.23 -12.86 1.47
CA CYS A 8 0.59 -11.58 1.24
C CYS A 8 0.39 -11.34 -0.26
N GLY A 9 -0.45 -10.38 -0.57
CA GLY A 9 -0.74 -10.02 -1.94
C GLY A 9 -1.47 -8.70 -2.04
N VAL A 10 -1.77 -8.32 -3.27
CA VAL A 10 -2.49 -7.10 -3.60
C VAL A 10 -3.72 -7.47 -4.42
N ALA A 11 -4.86 -6.88 -4.07
CA ALA A 11 -6.07 -7.02 -4.86
C ALA A 11 -5.89 -6.35 -6.24
N ILE A 12 -6.11 -7.12 -7.31
CA ILE A 12 -6.05 -6.64 -8.70
C ILE A 12 -7.43 -6.36 -9.30
N HIS A 13 -8.49 -6.72 -8.58
CA HIS A 13 -9.88 -6.44 -8.93
C HIS A 13 -10.66 -6.02 -7.68
N ASN A 14 -11.70 -5.20 -7.88
CA ASN A 14 -12.66 -4.88 -6.82
C ASN A 14 -13.54 -6.11 -6.55
N TRP A 15 -13.71 -6.46 -5.27
CA TRP A 15 -14.58 -7.52 -4.80
C TRP A 15 -15.56 -6.98 -3.77
N ASP A 16 -16.85 -7.14 -4.01
CA ASP A 16 -17.90 -6.54 -3.16
C ASP A 16 -18.19 -7.34 -1.88
N GLY A 17 -17.56 -8.51 -1.70
CA GLY A 17 -17.70 -9.31 -0.50
C GLY A 17 -19.07 -9.97 -0.31
N LYS A 18 -19.89 -10.10 -1.38
CA LYS A 18 -21.26 -10.68 -1.31
C LYS A 18 -21.29 -12.20 -1.14
N VAL A 19 -20.59 -12.71 -0.14
CA VAL A 19 -20.63 -14.11 0.32
C VAL A 19 -20.63 -14.16 1.84
N LYS A 20 -21.04 -15.29 2.42
CA LYS A 20 -20.96 -15.49 3.86
C LYS A 20 -19.50 -15.35 4.32
N HIS A 21 -19.25 -14.46 5.28
CA HIS A 21 -17.91 -14.08 5.75
C HIS A 21 -17.01 -13.46 4.66
N GLY A 22 -17.57 -12.89 3.59
CA GLY A 22 -16.80 -12.19 2.55
C GLY A 22 -16.11 -10.93 3.08
N LEU A 23 -14.85 -10.73 2.68
CA LEU A 23 -14.13 -9.48 2.92
C LEU A 23 -14.11 -8.69 1.62
N ALA A 24 -14.80 -7.55 1.60
CA ALA A 24 -14.77 -6.66 0.44
C ALA A 24 -13.38 -6.05 0.27
N LEU A 25 -12.90 -6.01 -0.99
CA LEU A 25 -11.58 -5.52 -1.37
C LEU A 25 -11.70 -4.49 -2.50
N ASP A 26 -10.89 -3.45 -2.42
CA ASP A 26 -10.70 -2.50 -3.51
C ASP A 26 -9.36 -2.78 -4.21
N VAL A 27 -9.25 -2.48 -5.51
CA VAL A 27 -7.99 -2.59 -6.26
C VAL A 27 -6.87 -1.84 -5.52
N GLY A 28 -5.75 -2.52 -5.30
CA GLY A 28 -4.61 -1.98 -4.56
C GLY A 28 -4.65 -2.23 -3.05
N ASP A 29 -5.74 -2.80 -2.50
CA ASP A 29 -5.77 -3.25 -1.12
C ASP A 29 -4.70 -4.34 -0.91
N PHE A 30 -3.81 -4.12 0.05
CA PHE A 30 -2.87 -5.14 0.50
C PHE A 30 -3.60 -6.09 1.44
N VAL A 31 -3.40 -7.39 1.22
CA VAL A 31 -4.01 -8.45 2.00
C VAL A 31 -2.96 -9.35 2.64
N GLU A 32 -3.18 -9.65 3.91
CA GLU A 32 -2.48 -10.71 4.62
C GLU A 32 -3.34 -11.97 4.55
N ILE A 33 -2.76 -13.05 4.05
CA ILE A 33 -3.44 -14.32 3.83
C ILE A 33 -3.03 -15.26 4.95
N PHE A 34 -4.02 -15.87 5.60
CA PHE A 34 -3.81 -16.81 6.70
C PHE A 34 -4.06 -18.26 6.27
N GLU A 35 -5.09 -18.48 5.44
CA GLU A 35 -5.53 -19.82 5.07
C GLU A 35 -6.05 -19.86 3.62
N GLU A 36 -6.08 -21.06 3.05
CA GLU A 36 -6.67 -21.33 1.74
C GLU A 36 -7.60 -22.53 1.73
N ASN A 37 -8.61 -22.48 0.87
CA ASN A 37 -9.49 -23.61 0.58
C ASN A 37 -10.04 -23.51 -0.85
N GLY A 38 -9.60 -24.41 -1.73
CA GLY A 38 -9.96 -24.39 -3.14
C GLY A 38 -9.60 -23.06 -3.81
N GLN A 39 -10.60 -22.33 -4.30
CA GLN A 39 -10.48 -21.05 -4.98
C GLN A 39 -10.62 -19.83 -4.05
N TRP A 40 -10.60 -20.04 -2.73
CA TRP A 40 -10.74 -18.97 -1.75
C TRP A 40 -9.48 -18.84 -0.89
N TRP A 41 -9.15 -17.58 -0.60
CA TRP A 41 -8.28 -17.19 0.50
C TRP A 41 -9.13 -16.75 1.68
N ARG A 42 -8.58 -16.91 2.88
CA ARG A 42 -9.05 -16.26 4.09
C ARG A 42 -7.93 -15.40 4.65
N GLY A 43 -8.24 -14.14 4.93
CA GLY A 43 -7.22 -13.15 5.28
C GLY A 43 -7.81 -11.85 5.81
N SER A 44 -6.93 -10.89 6.08
CA SER A 44 -7.26 -9.53 6.47
C SER A 44 -6.77 -8.52 5.41
N CYS A 45 -7.31 -7.31 5.44
CA CYS A 45 -6.87 -6.20 4.59
C CYS A 45 -6.26 -5.10 5.47
N THR A 46 -5.15 -4.49 5.04
CA THR A 46 -4.49 -3.41 5.80
C THR A 46 -5.40 -2.22 6.11
N ARG A 47 -6.38 -1.94 5.24
CA ARG A 47 -7.37 -0.87 5.46
C ARG A 47 -8.42 -1.23 6.53
N LYS A 48 -8.61 -2.52 6.80
CA LYS A 48 -9.56 -3.07 7.78
C LYS A 48 -8.88 -4.21 8.57
N PRO A 49 -7.83 -3.92 9.35
CA PRO A 49 -6.97 -4.97 9.92
C PRO A 49 -7.68 -5.85 10.94
N ARG A 50 -8.77 -5.35 11.55
CA ARG A 50 -9.62 -6.11 12.49
C ARG A 50 -10.64 -7.01 11.80
N SER A 51 -10.78 -6.92 10.48
CA SER A 51 -11.73 -7.73 9.71
C SER A 51 -11.00 -8.88 9.03
N ILE A 52 -11.47 -10.11 9.28
CA ILE A 52 -10.99 -11.32 8.61
C ILE A 52 -12.14 -11.88 7.79
N GLY A 53 -11.89 -12.21 6.53
CA GLY A 53 -12.91 -12.80 5.68
C GLY A 53 -12.37 -13.42 4.41
N LEU A 54 -13.29 -13.80 3.54
CA LEU A 54 -13.04 -14.59 2.34
C LEU A 54 -12.95 -13.71 1.10
N PHE A 55 -11.98 -14.02 0.26
CA PHE A 55 -11.84 -13.41 -1.07
C PHE A 55 -11.30 -14.41 -2.10
N PRO A 56 -11.66 -14.27 -3.39
CA PRO A 56 -11.25 -15.22 -4.41
C PRO A 56 -9.74 -15.16 -4.70
N LYS A 57 -9.12 -16.30 -5.01
CA LYS A 57 -7.68 -16.35 -5.31
C LYS A 57 -7.29 -15.56 -6.54
N ASN A 58 -8.10 -15.61 -7.59
CA ASN A 58 -7.88 -14.92 -8.86
C ASN A 58 -8.00 -13.39 -8.75
N TYR A 59 -8.42 -12.85 -7.60
CA TYR A 59 -8.48 -11.41 -7.36
C TYR A 59 -7.19 -10.89 -6.73
N ILE A 60 -6.27 -11.78 -6.34
CA ILE A 60 -5.06 -11.42 -5.60
C ILE A 60 -3.83 -11.75 -6.42
N LYS A 61 -2.98 -10.75 -6.63
CA LYS A 61 -1.61 -10.95 -7.08
C LYS A 61 -0.73 -11.16 -5.84
N LEU A 62 -0.19 -12.37 -5.68
CA LEU A 62 0.74 -12.66 -4.59
C LEU A 62 1.99 -11.78 -4.70
N LYS A 63 2.46 -11.31 -3.55
CA LYS A 63 3.65 -10.49 -3.40
C LYS A 63 4.57 -11.13 -2.36
N ASP A 64 5.87 -10.99 -2.57
CA ASP A 64 6.88 -11.34 -1.57
C ASP A 64 7.36 -10.06 -0.90
N PRO A 65 7.01 -9.81 0.37
CA PRO A 65 7.37 -8.58 1.06
C PRO A 65 8.86 -8.54 1.41
N SER A 66 9.54 -9.69 1.46
CA SER A 66 10.98 -9.76 1.75
C SER A 66 11.86 -9.24 0.61
N LYS A 67 11.29 -9.14 -0.60
CA LYS A 67 11.97 -8.63 -1.79
C LYS A 67 11.66 -7.16 -2.08
N GLU A 68 10.79 -6.54 -1.28
CA GLU A 68 10.50 -5.13 -1.45
C GLU A 68 11.62 -4.29 -0.86
N ASP A 69 12.05 -3.29 -1.62
CA ASP A 69 13.01 -2.29 -1.15
C ASP A 69 12.45 -1.57 0.09
N PRO A 70 13.19 -1.50 1.21
CA PRO A 70 12.71 -0.89 2.44
C PRO A 70 12.28 0.58 2.26
N VAL A 71 12.98 1.34 1.42
CA VAL A 71 12.65 2.74 1.13
C VAL A 71 11.35 2.83 0.35
N VAL A 72 11.08 1.88 -0.56
CA VAL A 72 9.79 1.80 -1.28
C VAL A 72 8.65 1.43 -0.31
N ALA A 73 8.89 0.50 0.61
CA ALA A 73 7.92 0.11 1.62
C ALA A 73 7.56 1.29 2.55
N GLU A 74 8.57 1.97 3.09
CA GLU A 74 8.42 3.14 3.95
C GLU A 74 7.73 4.29 3.21
N CYS A 75 8.15 4.59 1.97
CA CYS A 75 7.49 5.56 1.11
C CYS A 75 6.00 5.24 0.92
N THR A 76 5.65 3.97 0.70
CA THR A 76 4.25 3.54 0.59
C THR A 76 3.47 3.79 1.88
N GLN A 77 4.08 3.54 3.04
CA GLN A 77 3.46 3.76 4.34
C GLN A 77 3.23 5.25 4.62
N VAL A 78 4.27 6.08 4.43
CA VAL A 78 4.20 7.53 4.65
C VAL A 78 3.15 8.16 3.74
N LEU A 79 3.06 7.74 2.48
CA LEU A 79 2.01 8.19 1.57
C LEU A 79 0.60 7.88 2.09
N ARG A 80 0.38 6.73 2.75
CA ARG A 80 -0.92 6.41 3.35
C ARG A 80 -1.23 7.33 4.53
N GLU A 81 -0.27 7.52 5.43
CA GLU A 81 -0.41 8.39 6.61
C GLU A 81 -0.67 9.84 6.19
N TRP A 82 0.13 10.38 5.27
CA TRP A 82 -0.04 11.73 4.74
C TRP A 82 -1.32 11.89 3.95
N SER A 83 -1.85 10.84 3.31
CA SER A 83 -3.15 10.93 2.62
C SER A 83 -4.31 11.19 3.58
N GLU A 84 -4.26 10.64 4.80
CA GLU A 84 -5.28 10.90 5.82
C GLU A 84 -5.17 12.32 6.37
N ILE A 85 -3.95 12.80 6.62
CA ILE A 85 -3.68 14.19 7.02
C ILE A 85 -4.16 15.17 5.93
N TRP A 86 -3.84 14.88 4.66
CA TRP A 86 -4.22 15.71 3.52
C TRP A 86 -5.74 15.85 3.38
N LYS A 87 -6.50 14.76 3.55
CA LYS A 87 -7.98 14.80 3.57
C LYS A 87 -8.50 15.64 4.74
N LYS A 88 -7.90 15.53 5.92
CA LYS A 88 -8.28 16.33 7.10
C LYS A 88 -8.08 17.83 6.86
N LEU A 89 -6.93 18.23 6.33
CA LEU A 89 -6.64 19.63 5.99
C LEU A 89 -7.64 20.23 5.00
N PHE A 90 -8.15 19.44 4.06
CA PHE A 90 -9.20 19.88 3.13
C PHE A 90 -10.50 20.22 3.87
N VAL A 91 -10.95 19.33 4.76
CA VAL A 91 -12.17 19.52 5.56
C VAL A 91 -12.04 20.74 6.48
N GLU A 92 -10.87 20.93 7.08
CA GLU A 92 -10.54 22.05 7.97
C GLU A 92 -10.27 23.37 7.24
N ARG A 93 -10.24 23.35 5.90
CA ARG A 93 -9.98 24.53 5.03
C ARG A 93 -8.59 25.15 5.23
N GLU A 94 -7.61 24.36 5.65
CA GLU A 94 -6.19 24.74 5.79
C GLU A 94 -5.49 24.78 4.41
N THR A 95 -5.91 25.69 3.54
CA THR A 95 -5.58 25.70 2.10
C THR A 95 -4.08 25.70 1.79
N TYR A 96 -3.28 26.46 2.54
CA TYR A 96 -1.83 26.51 2.36
C TYR A 96 -1.19 25.15 2.67
N LYS A 97 -1.47 24.58 3.84
CA LYS A 97 -0.94 23.26 4.25
C LYS A 97 -1.42 22.15 3.31
N PHE A 98 -2.70 22.17 2.93
CA PHE A 98 -3.27 21.23 1.96
C PHE A 98 -2.51 21.23 0.63
N THR A 99 -2.25 22.43 0.09
CA THR A 99 -1.56 22.59 -1.20
C THR A 99 -0.10 22.19 -1.10
N THR A 100 0.57 22.56 -0.01
CA THR A 100 1.97 22.19 0.25
C THR A 100 2.10 20.68 0.38
N LEU A 101 1.29 20.04 1.24
CA LEU A 101 1.33 18.59 1.43
C LEU A 101 1.02 17.83 0.14
N ARG A 102 0.06 18.31 -0.67
CA ARG A 102 -0.22 17.73 -2.00
C ARG A 102 1.01 17.70 -2.89
N LYS A 103 1.79 18.77 -2.95
CA LYS A 103 3.01 18.84 -3.77
C LYS A 103 4.04 17.81 -3.32
N VAL A 104 4.22 17.65 -2.00
CA VAL A 104 5.16 16.67 -1.44
C VAL A 104 4.68 15.24 -1.71
N ILE A 105 3.39 14.94 -1.50
CA ILE A 105 2.78 13.63 -1.82
C ILE A 105 3.01 13.27 -3.29
N LEU A 106 2.75 14.20 -4.22
CA LEU A 106 2.94 13.94 -5.66
C LEU A 106 4.41 13.72 -6.02
N SER A 107 5.32 14.49 -5.43
CA SER A 107 6.76 14.31 -5.61
C SER A 107 7.24 12.95 -5.09
N LEU A 108 6.72 12.52 -3.94
CA LEU A 108 7.07 11.24 -3.32
C LEU A 108 6.48 10.05 -4.11
N LEU A 109 5.27 10.19 -4.67
CA LEU A 109 4.68 9.23 -5.61
C LEU A 109 5.55 9.04 -6.87
N GLU A 110 6.08 10.13 -7.41
CA GLU A 110 6.97 10.10 -8.58
C GLU A 110 8.28 9.36 -8.25
N SER A 111 8.94 9.73 -7.15
CA SER A 111 10.16 9.05 -6.70
C SER A 111 9.91 7.54 -6.47
N ARG A 112 8.77 7.17 -5.88
CA ARG A 112 8.38 5.75 -5.71
C ARG A 112 8.21 5.03 -7.04
N ARG A 113 7.56 5.68 -8.02
CA ARG A 113 7.37 5.12 -9.36
C ARG A 113 8.72 4.85 -10.03
N GLU A 114 9.64 5.78 -9.90
CA GLU A 114 10.98 5.68 -10.49
C GLU A 114 11.81 4.59 -9.82
N LEU A 115 11.80 4.47 -8.48
CA LEU A 115 12.45 3.36 -7.75
C LEU A 115 11.92 1.99 -8.20
N LEU A 116 10.62 1.89 -8.52
CA LEU A 116 9.98 0.66 -8.99
C LEU A 116 10.17 0.38 -10.49
N SER A 117 10.66 1.35 -11.26
CA SER A 117 10.80 1.22 -12.72
C SER A 117 11.88 0.22 -13.15
N ALA A 118 12.85 -0.06 -12.27
CA ALA A 118 14.04 -0.86 -12.53
C ALA A 118 14.88 -0.35 -13.73
N THR A 119 14.81 0.95 -14.06
CA THR A 119 15.60 1.55 -15.15
C THR A 119 16.83 2.35 -14.68
N LEU A 120 17.03 2.49 -13.37
CA LEU A 120 18.12 3.26 -12.79
C LEU A 120 19.39 2.43 -12.61
N THR A 121 20.54 3.09 -12.68
CA THR A 121 21.81 2.50 -12.22
C THR A 121 21.82 2.38 -10.69
N GLN A 122 22.81 1.66 -10.15
CA GLN A 122 22.98 1.52 -8.70
C GLN A 122 23.19 2.89 -8.02
N ASP A 123 24.06 3.74 -8.58
CA ASP A 123 24.33 5.08 -8.03
C ASP A 123 23.09 5.97 -8.09
N GLN A 124 22.34 5.94 -9.20
CA GLN A 124 21.09 6.70 -9.33
C GLN A 124 20.02 6.22 -8.35
N THR A 125 19.93 4.90 -8.14
CA THR A 125 18.99 4.31 -7.16
C THR A 125 19.33 4.79 -5.75
N LEU A 126 20.61 4.77 -5.37
CA LEU A 126 21.06 5.22 -4.06
C LEU A 126 20.77 6.71 -3.83
N ASP A 127 21.07 7.57 -4.82
CA ASP A 127 20.79 9.00 -4.74
C ASP A 127 19.28 9.28 -4.59
N LEU A 128 18.45 8.58 -5.36
CA LEU A 128 17.00 8.71 -5.27
C LEU A 128 16.46 8.21 -3.92
N GLN A 129 16.99 7.11 -3.38
CA GLN A 129 16.64 6.63 -2.04
C GLN A 129 16.97 7.67 -0.96
N MET A 130 18.16 8.27 -1.01
CA MET A 130 18.55 9.33 -0.06
C MET A 130 17.65 10.56 -0.17
N ASN A 131 17.27 10.93 -1.39
CA ASN A 131 16.33 12.01 -1.64
C ASN A 131 14.94 11.71 -1.03
N VAL A 132 14.44 10.49 -1.17
CA VAL A 132 13.18 10.03 -0.60
C VAL A 132 13.22 10.10 0.93
N ILE A 133 14.27 9.57 1.56
CA ILE A 133 14.44 9.59 3.01
C ILE A 133 14.44 11.03 3.52
N SER A 134 15.23 11.92 2.90
CA SER A 134 15.29 13.33 3.28
C SER A 134 13.94 14.04 3.17
N LYS A 135 13.13 13.73 2.14
CA LYS A 135 11.78 14.28 1.98
C LYS A 135 10.82 13.79 3.07
N ILE A 136 10.89 12.50 3.41
CA ILE A 136 10.08 11.92 4.49
C ILE A 136 10.44 12.58 5.82
N ASP A 137 11.73 12.68 6.14
CA ASP A 137 12.23 13.34 7.36
C ASP A 137 11.79 14.79 7.46
N TRP A 138 11.80 15.53 6.34
CA TRP A 138 11.33 16.91 6.31
C TRP A 138 9.82 17.01 6.54
N GLY A 139 9.02 16.12 5.92
CA GLY A 139 7.56 16.17 6.02
C GLY A 139 6.99 15.63 7.34
N ASN A 140 7.78 14.84 8.08
CA ASN A 140 7.42 14.34 9.41
C ASN A 140 7.77 15.30 10.56
N ARG A 141 8.46 16.41 10.28
CA ARG A 141 8.73 17.49 11.24
C ARG A 141 7.57 18.46 11.33
#